data_AF-A0A858CPS7-F1
#
_entry.id   AF-A0A858CPS7-F1
#
_cell.length_a   1.000
_cell.length_b   1.000
_cell.length_c   1.000
_cell.angle_alpha   90.00
_cell.angle_beta   90.00
_cell.angle_gamma   90.00
#
_symmetry.space_group_name_H-M   'P 1'
#
loop_
_entity.id
_entity.type
_entity.pdbx_description
1 polymer ?
#
loop_
_entity_poly.entity_id
_entity_poly.type
_entity_poly.pdbx_seq_one_letter_code
_entity_poly.pdbx_strand_id
1 'polypeptide(L)'
;MPYDYNRRRDLPRAPQFPRIVKPKSDQVGDPIKRAKRRMRIEKALAKATRAHGFDTLFPVGKIMPEKSVQKERKLVIEALTLELHVHSQLLKFHGLVDEPNPSTAQYLVNDGEIPF
;
A
#
# COMPACT_ATOMS: atom_id res chain seq x y z
N MET A 1 25.96 75.87 -17.61
CA MET A 1 25.84 74.44 -17.99
C MET A 1 25.03 73.74 -16.92
N PRO A 2 23.72 73.48 -17.12
CA PRO A 2 22.92 72.79 -16.12
C PRO A 2 23.25 71.30 -16.11
N TYR A 3 23.33 70.71 -14.92
CA TYR A 3 23.59 69.29 -14.71
C TYR A 3 22.31 68.48 -15.01
N ASP A 4 22.37 67.56 -15.99
CA ASP A 4 21.25 66.68 -16.34
C ASP A 4 21.15 65.50 -15.37
N TYR A 5 20.30 65.65 -14.35
CA TYR A 5 20.03 64.61 -13.33
C TYR A 5 19.27 63.39 -13.85
N ASN A 6 18.75 63.43 -15.09
CA ASN A 6 17.92 62.37 -15.67
C ASN A 6 18.71 61.23 -16.31
N ARG A 7 20.03 61.36 -16.46
CA ARG A 7 20.88 60.39 -17.19
C ARG A 7 21.07 59.04 -16.47
N ARG A 8 20.51 58.86 -15.26
CA ARG A 8 20.64 57.63 -14.45
C ARG A 8 19.37 56.76 -14.42
N ARG A 9 18.27 57.18 -15.07
CA ARG A 9 16.99 56.47 -15.01
C ARG A 9 16.77 55.45 -16.13
N ASP A 10 17.61 55.45 -17.16
CA ASP A 10 17.49 54.55 -18.32
C ASP A 10 18.41 53.32 -18.20
N LEU A 11 18.47 52.73 -17.02
CA LEU A 11 19.11 51.42 -16.87
C LEU A 11 18.17 50.36 -17.46
N PRO A 12 18.63 49.49 -18.38
CA PRO A 12 17.79 48.45 -18.95
C PRO A 12 17.25 47.56 -17.83
N ARG A 13 15.95 47.31 -17.86
CA ARG A 13 15.28 46.45 -16.87
C ARG A 13 15.96 45.08 -16.89
N ALA A 14 16.48 44.65 -15.74
CA ALA A 14 17.21 43.39 -15.64
C ALA A 14 16.37 42.23 -16.20
N PRO A 15 16.99 41.27 -16.94
CA PRO A 15 16.27 40.13 -17.50
C PRO A 15 15.61 39.34 -16.37
N GLN A 16 14.28 39.19 -16.45
CA GLN A 16 13.54 38.35 -15.53
C GLN A 16 13.75 36.88 -15.93
N PHE A 17 14.65 36.20 -15.22
CA PHE A 17 14.79 34.76 -15.37
C PHE A 17 13.50 34.08 -14.91
N PRO A 18 12.88 33.21 -15.73
CA PRO A 18 11.69 32.48 -15.31
C PRO A 18 12.03 31.65 -14.07
N ARG A 19 11.16 31.70 -13.05
CA ARG A 19 11.30 30.85 -11.86
C ARG A 19 11.32 29.40 -12.32
N ILE A 20 12.45 28.72 -12.13
CA ILE A 20 12.57 27.28 -12.32
C ILE A 20 11.66 26.63 -11.28
N VAL A 21 10.47 26.21 -11.71
CA VAL A 21 9.57 25.41 -10.89
C VAL A 21 10.27 24.08 -10.70
N LYS A 22 10.72 23.78 -9.48
CA LYS A 22 11.31 22.49 -9.16
C LYS A 22 10.32 21.41 -9.61
N PRO A 23 10.77 20.40 -10.39
CA PRO A 23 9.88 19.34 -10.83
C PRO A 23 9.26 18.67 -9.60
N LYS A 24 7.95 18.44 -9.63
CA LYS A 24 7.25 17.68 -8.59
C LYS A 24 7.94 16.33 -8.46
N SER A 25 8.56 16.05 -7.32
CA SER A 25 9.32 14.83 -7.04
C SER A 25 8.44 13.58 -6.89
N ASP A 26 7.25 13.58 -7.50
CA ASP A 26 6.22 12.57 -7.29
C ASP A 26 6.41 11.30 -8.14
N GLN A 27 7.38 11.27 -9.06
CA GLN A 27 7.58 10.13 -9.96
C GLN A 27 8.50 9.03 -9.41
N VAL A 28 9.29 9.32 -8.37
CA VAL A 28 10.07 8.32 -7.63
C VAL A 28 9.70 8.52 -6.17
N GLY A 29 8.56 7.95 -5.76
CA GLY A 29 7.96 8.21 -4.45
C GLY A 29 9.01 8.17 -3.34
N ASP A 30 9.23 9.32 -2.69
CA ASP A 30 10.29 9.52 -1.70
C ASP A 30 10.42 8.28 -0.79
N PRO A 31 11.61 7.67 -0.66
CA PRO A 31 11.77 6.41 0.10
C PRO A 31 11.24 6.54 1.53
N ILE A 32 11.34 7.75 2.10
CA ILE A 32 10.80 8.12 3.41
C ILE A 32 9.26 8.04 3.44
N LYS A 33 8.57 8.54 2.40
CA LYS A 33 7.11 8.47 2.31
C LYS A 33 6.65 7.01 2.17
N ARG A 34 7.36 6.20 1.37
CA ARG A 34 7.08 4.76 1.22
C ARG A 34 7.24 4.00 2.54
N ALA A 35 8.34 4.25 3.27
CA ALA A 35 8.59 3.64 4.58
C ALA A 35 7.51 4.02 5.60
N LYS A 36 7.13 5.30 5.69
CA LYS A 36 6.04 5.75 6.57
C LYS A 36 4.70 5.09 6.22
N ARG A 37 4.41 4.89 4.93
CA ARG A 37 3.20 4.19 4.48
C ARG A 37 3.23 2.73 4.92
N ARG A 38 4.33 2.00 4.71
CA ARG A 38 4.51 0.61 5.17
C ARG A 38 4.25 0.46 6.67
N MET A 39 4.89 1.28 7.50
CA MET A 39 4.69 1.25 8.97
C MET A 39 3.24 1.49 9.39
N ARG A 40 2.50 2.36 8.69
CA ARG A 40 1.09 2.62 9.00
C ARG A 40 0.22 1.40 8.67
N ILE A 41 0.49 0.74 7.55
CA ILE A 41 -0.24 -0.45 7.12
C ILE A 41 0.04 -1.62 8.07
N GLU A 42 1.30 -1.85 8.44
CA GLU A 42 1.67 -2.88 9.44
C GLU A 42 0.92 -2.70 10.77
N LYS A 43 0.90 -1.47 11.29
CA LYS A 43 0.16 -1.18 12.54
C LYS A 43 -1.34 -1.43 12.42
N ALA A 44 -1.91 -1.12 11.26
CA ALA A 44 -3.33 -1.32 11.02
C ALA A 44 -3.67 -2.81 10.83
N LEU A 45 -2.80 -3.59 10.18
CA LEU A 45 -2.92 -5.05 10.10
C LEU A 45 -2.89 -5.69 11.49
N ALA A 46 -1.90 -5.33 12.32
CA ALA A 46 -1.79 -5.86 13.68
C ALA A 46 -3.02 -5.50 14.55
N LYS A 47 -3.67 -4.36 14.27
CA LYS A 47 -4.93 -4.00 14.94
C LYS A 47 -6.08 -4.87 14.44
N ALA A 48 -6.14 -5.16 13.15
CA ALA A 48 -7.16 -6.04 12.56
C ALA A 48 -7.00 -7.49 13.07
N THR A 49 -5.79 -8.05 13.10
CA THR A 49 -5.55 -9.41 13.63
C THR A 49 -6.00 -9.54 15.09
N ARG A 50 -5.69 -8.54 15.91
CA ARG A 50 -6.14 -8.46 17.31
C ARG A 50 -7.65 -8.25 17.44
N ALA A 51 -8.27 -7.48 16.54
CA ALA A 51 -9.70 -7.22 16.59
C ALA A 51 -10.52 -8.49 16.34
N HIS A 52 -10.05 -9.33 15.41
CA HIS A 52 -10.61 -10.65 15.09
C HIS A 52 -10.21 -11.74 16.08
N GLY A 53 -9.20 -11.48 16.92
CA GLY A 53 -8.68 -12.46 17.88
C GLY A 53 -7.89 -13.59 17.22
N PHE A 54 -7.33 -13.37 16.03
CA PHE A 54 -6.53 -14.39 15.32
C PHE A 54 -5.24 -14.75 16.07
N ASP A 55 -4.69 -13.79 16.83
CA ASP A 55 -3.51 -13.99 17.67
C ASP A 55 -3.86 -14.57 19.07
N THR A 56 -5.16 -14.73 19.38
CA THR A 56 -5.63 -15.19 20.69
C THR A 56 -6.26 -16.57 20.60
N LEU A 57 -6.05 -17.42 21.60
CA LEU A 57 -6.63 -18.76 21.66
C LEU A 57 -8.17 -18.77 21.68
N PHE A 58 -8.79 -17.65 22.08
CA PHE A 58 -10.23 -17.50 22.15
C PHE A 58 -10.72 -16.60 21.02
N PRO A 59 -11.64 -17.09 20.16
CA PRO A 59 -12.17 -16.28 19.08
C PRO A 59 -13.01 -15.14 19.64
N VAL A 60 -12.71 -13.91 19.22
CA VAL A 60 -13.49 -12.74 19.57
C VAL A 60 -14.53 -12.53 18.47
N GLY A 61 -15.71 -13.10 18.64
CA GLY A 61 -16.83 -12.98 17.71
C GLY A 61 -17.40 -11.57 17.68
N LYS A 62 -16.74 -10.65 16.96
CA LYS A 62 -17.26 -9.31 16.71
C LYS A 62 -17.95 -9.25 15.36
N ILE A 63 -19.25 -9.00 15.38
CA ILE A 63 -20.00 -8.67 14.17
C ILE A 63 -19.51 -7.31 13.68
N MET A 64 -18.89 -7.30 12.50
CA MET A 64 -18.37 -6.09 11.88
C MET A 64 -19.34 -5.61 10.78
N PRO A 65 -19.65 -4.31 10.70
CA PRO A 65 -20.47 -3.78 9.62
C PRO A 65 -19.78 -3.95 8.26
N GLU A 66 -20.53 -4.19 7.18
CA GLU A 66 -19.98 -4.45 5.83
C GLU A 66 -18.96 -3.39 5.37
N LYS A 67 -19.21 -2.11 5.68
CA LYS A 67 -18.31 -1.01 5.34
C LYS A 67 -16.93 -1.14 5.98
N SER A 68 -16.85 -1.73 7.17
CA SER A 68 -15.56 -1.98 7.86
C SER A 68 -14.83 -3.16 7.24
N VAL A 69 -15.54 -4.23 6.88
CA VAL A 69 -14.99 -5.40 6.17
C VAL A 69 -14.38 -4.99 4.83
N GLN A 70 -15.04 -4.10 4.07
CA GLN A 70 -14.49 -3.59 2.81
C GLN A 70 -13.22 -2.75 3.01
N LYS A 71 -13.14 -1.95 4.08
CA LYS A 71 -11.94 -1.17 4.42
C LYS A 71 -10.78 -2.07 4.80
N GLU A 72 -11.04 -3.11 5.61
CA GLU A 72 -10.04 -4.11 5.96
C GLU A 72 -9.55 -4.86 4.71
N ARG A 73 -10.45 -5.29 3.82
CA ARG A 73 -10.07 -5.94 2.56
C ARG A 73 -9.16 -5.06 1.70
N LYS A 74 -9.46 -3.76 1.57
CA LYS A 74 -8.58 -2.81 0.85
C LYS A 74 -7.20 -2.72 1.49
N LEU A 75 -7.14 -2.69 2.82
CA LEU A 75 -5.90 -2.63 3.58
C LEU A 75 -5.03 -3.86 3.34
N VAL A 76 -5.65 -5.03 3.30
CA VAL A 76 -4.95 -6.30 3.00
C VAL A 76 -4.39 -6.32 1.59
N ILE A 77 -5.18 -5.87 0.60
CA ILE A 77 -4.70 -5.75 -0.79
C ILE A 77 -3.52 -4.76 -0.86
N GLU A 78 -3.61 -3.62 -0.18
CA GLU A 78 -2.49 -2.66 -0.09
C GLU A 78 -1.25 -3.27 0.58
N ALA A 79 -1.43 -4.13 1.59
CA ALA A 79 -0.32 -4.82 2.22
C ALA A 79 0.36 -5.82 1.27
N LEU A 80 -0.42 -6.59 0.51
CA LEU A 80 0.09 -7.53 -0.48
C LEU A 80 0.87 -6.83 -1.60
N THR A 81 0.38 -5.71 -2.11
CA THR A 81 1.10 -4.90 -3.12
C THR A 81 2.40 -4.28 -2.59
N LEU A 82 2.53 -4.13 -1.27
CA LEU A 82 3.75 -3.66 -0.62
C LEU A 82 4.65 -4.80 -0.12
N GLU A 83 4.30 -6.06 -0.42
CA GLU A 83 5.02 -7.27 0.00
C GLU A 83 5.18 -7.36 1.52
N LEU A 84 4.16 -6.90 2.27
CA LEU A 84 4.12 -6.99 3.72
C LEU A 84 3.56 -8.34 4.16
N HIS A 85 4.02 -8.82 5.32
CA HIS A 85 3.48 -10.04 5.93
C HIS A 85 2.03 -9.82 6.39
N VAL A 86 1.12 -10.70 5.97
CA VAL A 86 -0.29 -10.70 6.36
C VAL A 86 -0.62 -12.04 7.04
N HIS A 87 -1.37 -11.98 8.13
CA HIS A 87 -1.81 -13.18 8.85
C HIS A 87 -2.70 -14.07 7.97
N SER A 88 -2.43 -15.38 7.94
CA SER A 88 -3.10 -16.35 7.05
C SER A 88 -4.62 -16.40 7.25
N GLN A 89 -5.09 -16.40 8.49
CA GLN A 89 -6.52 -16.37 8.81
C GLN A 89 -7.23 -15.12 8.29
N LEU A 90 -6.52 -13.99 8.23
CA LEU A 90 -7.06 -12.73 7.75
C LEU A 90 -7.18 -12.75 6.22
N LEU A 91 -6.23 -13.41 5.53
CA LEU A 91 -6.33 -13.69 4.09
C LEU A 91 -7.51 -14.63 3.78
N LYS A 92 -7.70 -15.68 4.58
CA LYS A 92 -8.84 -16.60 4.45
C LYS A 92 -10.18 -15.90 4.68
N PHE A 93 -10.28 -15.07 5.72
CA PHE A 93 -11.48 -14.31 6.05
C PHE A 93 -11.95 -13.42 4.90
N HIS A 94 -11.02 -12.86 4.11
CA HIS A 94 -11.34 -12.03 2.96
C HIS A 94 -11.37 -12.77 1.62
N GLY A 95 -11.18 -14.10 1.61
CA GLY A 95 -11.14 -14.91 0.39
C GLY A 95 -10.01 -14.51 -0.56
N LEU A 96 -8.85 -14.13 -0.03
CA LEU A 96 -7.68 -13.69 -0.81
C LEU A 96 -6.60 -14.77 -0.96
N VAL A 97 -6.80 -15.92 -0.32
CA VAL A 97 -5.98 -17.12 -0.52
C VAL A 97 -6.93 -18.20 -1.02
N ASP A 98 -6.68 -18.67 -2.24
CA ASP A 98 -7.25 -19.92 -2.72
C ASP A 98 -6.58 -21.04 -1.92
N GLU A 99 -7.32 -21.69 -1.02
CA GLU A 99 -6.90 -23.03 -0.61
C GLU A 99 -6.90 -23.88 -1.89
N PRO A 100 -5.81 -24.60 -2.23
CA PRO A 100 -5.91 -25.65 -3.24
C PRO A 100 -6.95 -26.63 -2.70
N ASN A 101 -8.12 -26.67 -3.32
CA ASN A 101 -9.21 -27.55 -2.92
C ASN A 101 -8.67 -29.00 -2.94
N PRO A 102 -8.42 -29.65 -1.79
CA PRO A 102 -7.80 -30.98 -1.77
C PRO A 102 -8.73 -32.05 -2.36
N SER A 103 -10.00 -31.69 -2.61
CA SER A 103 -11.05 -32.59 -3.09
C SER A 103 -10.90 -33.04 -4.55
N THR A 104 -10.10 -32.35 -5.38
CA THR A 104 -9.94 -32.70 -6.81
C THR A 104 -8.66 -33.44 -7.16
N ALA A 105 -7.68 -33.55 -6.24
CA ALA A 105 -6.39 -34.18 -6.56
C ALA A 105 -6.36 -35.70 -6.31
N GLN A 106 -7.27 -36.26 -5.51
CA GLN A 106 -7.23 -37.68 -5.11
C GLN A 106 -8.01 -38.62 -6.05
N TYR A 107 -8.69 -38.10 -7.09
CA TYR A 107 -9.49 -38.92 -8.03
C TYR A 107 -8.95 -38.93 -9.46
N LEU A 108 -7.67 -38.60 -9.67
CA LEU A 108 -6.93 -39.02 -10.87
C LEU A 108 -6.20 -40.34 -10.56
N VAL A 109 -6.98 -41.34 -10.15
CA VAL A 109 -6.60 -42.74 -10.29
C VAL A 109 -7.01 -43.12 -11.70
N ASN A 110 -6.07 -43.02 -12.64
CA ASN A 110 -6.15 -43.72 -13.92
C ASN A 110 -4.94 -44.64 -14.00
N ASP A 111 -5.21 -45.89 -13.62
CA ASP A 111 -4.82 -47.12 -14.31
C ASP A 111 -3.38 -47.28 -14.79
N GLY A 112 -2.61 -48.07 -14.06
CA GLY A 112 -1.45 -48.77 -14.62
C GLY A 112 -0.32 -48.98 -13.63
N GLU A 113 -0.16 -50.22 -13.19
CA GLU A 113 1.07 -50.82 -12.64
C GLU A 113 1.44 -50.49 -11.18
N ILE A 114 1.08 -51.44 -10.31
CA ILE A 114 1.81 -51.71 -9.06
C ILE A 114 2.55 -53.05 -9.27
N PRO A 115 3.89 -53.10 -9.36
CA PRO A 115 4.60 -54.35 -9.16
C PRO A 115 4.84 -54.58 -7.66
N PHE A 116 4.67 -55.83 -7.24
CA PHE A 116 4.91 -56.35 -5.89
C PHE A 116 6.34 -56.11 -5.40
#